data_AF-A0A1E7IG49-F1
#
_entry.id   AF-A0A1E7IG49-F1
#
_cell.length_a   1.000
_cell.length_b   1.000
_cell.length_c   1.000
_cell.angle_alpha   90.00
_cell.angle_beta   90.00
_cell.angle_gamma   90.00
#
_symmetry.space_group_name_H-M   'P 1'
#
loop_
_entity.id
_entity.type
_entity.pdbx_description
1 polymer ?
#
loop_
_entity_poly.entity_id
_entity_poly.type
_entity_poly.pdbx_seq_one_letter_code
_entity_poly.pdbx_strand_id
1 'polypeptide(L)'
;MVNRSHQKLILIIVALLLQATTFAHAYSIAILPVADLSKGRNGVDLQITTLLAQRLTNQKISVIDGEKVMTFMVDHAIRRCGELDTLTCRIMANNLDCDTILVTTILGNQDNNSELSLITTLYDGKTGQGIWSTLFTRHLSDDQPLFGIGKSLDLSEIKKDLCHELTAYFVEKSTTLPKTSSELIHDYRVAEIQITPELVRGDSKLHCRLKIQFFDQAPEYLQLSTGDQTVILQRNTTQHVYEGILHALASDGSHSVNLKIYWNASHQETVPEVSTYQVANYPSELEMRTCSGLELGDMYAFSDSVKLIPTLNPTRPIDCWQLTITNEYGKCVVSEKHITPLPKQLQWRGIDNNRRRLDMGRYEMVLKIWDLAGNIAETSSTLYLQPKETDLVSISQNFNSDNHQIELLPAKNIMIPIEHWAITLETGDGDIVYTTQGEHLPALVDLPPQLNYDELSCSVRVLDQLGNHSLITGTRFQVDNTNEMLAQRSDLNWSADF
;
A
#
# COMPACT_ATOMS: atom_id res chain seq x y z
N MET A 1 66.07 -31.78 -65.84
CA MET A 1 66.29 -30.95 -64.63
C MET A 1 65.14 -29.94 -64.42
N VAL A 2 63.90 -30.35 -64.72
CA VAL A 2 62.68 -29.54 -64.59
C VAL A 2 61.67 -30.44 -63.87
N ASN A 3 61.60 -30.38 -62.53
CA ASN A 3 60.45 -30.92 -61.77
C ASN A 3 60.46 -30.64 -60.26
N ARG A 4 61.58 -30.18 -59.68
CA ARG A 4 61.65 -29.91 -58.23
C ARG A 4 61.10 -28.54 -57.80
N SER A 5 61.01 -27.56 -58.70
CA SER A 5 60.46 -26.23 -58.39
C SER A 5 58.93 -26.23 -58.35
N HIS A 6 58.27 -26.94 -59.27
CA HIS A 6 56.80 -27.03 -59.30
C HIS A 6 56.21 -27.84 -58.14
N GLN A 7 56.88 -28.91 -57.70
CA GLN A 7 56.46 -29.66 -56.51
C GLN A 7 56.53 -28.81 -55.22
N LYS A 8 57.55 -27.95 -55.08
CA LYS A 8 57.65 -27.04 -53.93
C LYS A 8 56.60 -25.93 -53.97
N LEU A 9 56.29 -25.40 -55.16
CA LEU A 9 55.26 -24.37 -55.31
C LEU A 9 53.86 -24.93 -54.98
N ILE A 10 53.55 -26.16 -55.43
CA ILE A 10 52.27 -26.82 -55.12
C ILE A 10 52.16 -27.12 -53.62
N LEU A 11 53.23 -27.58 -52.97
CA LEU A 11 53.25 -27.82 -51.52
C LEU A 11 53.08 -26.53 -50.70
N ILE A 12 53.65 -25.41 -51.15
CA ILE A 12 53.49 -24.11 -50.48
C ILE A 12 52.06 -23.57 -50.69
N ILE A 13 51.47 -23.73 -51.87
CA ILE A 13 50.09 -23.33 -52.13
C ILE A 13 49.10 -24.20 -51.33
N VAL A 14 49.35 -25.50 -51.20
CA VAL A 14 48.52 -26.39 -50.37
C VAL A 14 48.70 -26.06 -48.87
N ALA A 15 49.91 -25.74 -48.41
CA ALA A 15 50.15 -25.30 -47.03
C ALA A 15 49.52 -23.92 -46.72
N LEU A 16 49.53 -22.98 -47.67
CA LEU A 16 48.85 -21.70 -47.57
C LEU A 16 47.32 -21.84 -47.64
N LEU A 17 46.80 -22.77 -48.44
CA LEU A 17 45.36 -23.09 -48.49
C LEU A 17 44.89 -23.84 -47.22
N LEU A 18 45.76 -24.64 -46.59
CA LEU A 18 45.48 -25.28 -45.30
C LEU A 18 45.56 -24.27 -44.14
N GLN A 19 46.47 -23.29 -44.19
CA GLN A 19 46.55 -22.20 -43.20
C GLN A 19 45.47 -21.12 -43.38
N ALA A 20 44.84 -21.05 -44.56
CA ALA A 20 43.66 -20.23 -44.83
C ALA A 20 42.33 -20.94 -44.48
N THR A 21 42.38 -22.03 -43.71
CA THR A 21 41.23 -22.42 -42.90
C THR A 21 41.17 -21.46 -41.72
N THR A 22 40.68 -20.25 -41.98
CA THR A 22 40.11 -19.44 -40.92
C THR A 22 39.14 -20.35 -40.17
N PHE A 23 39.40 -20.56 -38.88
CA PHE A 23 38.39 -21.07 -37.97
C PHE A 23 37.21 -20.10 -38.10
N ALA A 24 36.27 -20.41 -38.97
CA ALA A 24 34.92 -19.89 -38.88
C ALA A 24 34.44 -20.44 -37.55
N HIS A 25 34.60 -19.65 -36.49
CA HIS A 25 34.10 -19.99 -35.17
C HIS A 25 32.60 -20.23 -35.37
N ALA A 26 32.20 -21.50 -35.27
CA ALA A 26 30.82 -21.88 -35.48
C ALA A 26 30.04 -21.27 -34.33
N TYR A 27 29.27 -20.22 -34.65
CA TYR A 27 28.44 -19.48 -33.71
C TYR A 27 27.64 -20.45 -32.85
N SER A 28 27.85 -20.40 -31.53
CA SER A 28 27.26 -21.34 -30.58
C SER A 28 26.05 -20.74 -29.87
N ILE A 29 24.95 -21.49 -29.84
CA ILE A 29 23.66 -21.02 -29.33
C ILE A 29 23.12 -21.99 -28.28
N ALA A 30 22.82 -21.48 -27.09
CA ALA A 30 21.99 -22.18 -26.11
C ALA A 30 20.52 -21.82 -26.33
N ILE A 31 19.67 -22.82 -26.51
CA ILE A 31 18.23 -22.62 -26.71
C ILE A 31 17.51 -22.97 -25.41
N LEU A 32 16.87 -21.99 -24.78
CA LEU A 32 16.04 -22.25 -23.61
C LEU A 32 14.76 -22.99 -24.01
N PRO A 33 14.17 -23.77 -23.08
CA PRO A 33 12.84 -24.34 -23.27
C PRO A 33 11.84 -23.24 -23.64
N VAL A 34 11.14 -23.43 -24.76
CA VAL A 34 10.18 -22.45 -25.26
C VAL A 34 9.07 -22.27 -24.24
N ALA A 35 8.92 -21.06 -23.72
CA ALA A 35 7.88 -20.72 -22.76
C ALA A 35 6.52 -20.66 -23.47
N ASP A 36 5.49 -21.24 -22.88
CA ASP A 36 4.14 -21.28 -23.45
C ASP A 36 3.16 -20.59 -22.51
N LEU A 37 2.92 -19.28 -22.72
CA LEU A 37 2.02 -18.50 -21.89
C LEU A 37 0.56 -18.93 -22.04
N SER A 38 0.22 -19.67 -23.11
CA SER A 38 -1.14 -20.19 -23.31
C SER A 38 -1.50 -21.34 -22.36
N LYS A 39 -0.50 -22.13 -21.94
CA LYS A 39 -0.67 -23.25 -21.01
C LYS A 39 -0.53 -22.83 -19.54
N GLY A 40 -0.59 -21.53 -19.27
CA GLY A 40 -0.46 -20.95 -17.93
C GLY A 40 0.98 -20.59 -17.56
N ARG A 41 1.18 -20.21 -16.28
CA ARG A 41 2.40 -19.55 -15.79
C ARG A 41 3.71 -20.33 -15.96
N ASN A 42 3.65 -21.66 -16.08
CA ASN A 42 4.82 -22.53 -16.24
C ASN A 42 4.69 -23.42 -17.50
N GLY A 43 3.89 -23.01 -18.48
CA GLY A 43 3.76 -23.75 -19.73
C GLY A 43 5.08 -23.79 -20.48
N VAL A 44 5.44 -24.95 -21.03
CA VAL A 44 6.64 -25.14 -21.87
C VAL A 44 6.26 -25.97 -23.09
N ASP A 45 6.83 -25.62 -24.25
CA ASP A 45 6.69 -26.39 -25.49
C ASP A 45 8.06 -26.98 -25.93
N LEU A 46 8.33 -28.20 -25.46
CA LEU A 46 9.56 -28.92 -25.81
C LEU A 46 9.59 -29.35 -27.28
N GLN A 47 8.45 -29.42 -27.97
CA GLN A 47 8.41 -29.79 -29.38
C GLN A 47 8.99 -28.66 -30.23
N ILE A 48 8.57 -27.40 -30.01
CA ILE A 48 9.15 -26.24 -30.67
C ILE A 48 10.63 -26.10 -30.31
N THR A 49 10.97 -26.31 -29.03
CA THR A 49 12.38 -26.30 -28.56
C THR A 49 13.23 -27.26 -29.38
N THR A 50 12.77 -28.50 -29.54
CA THR A 50 13.48 -29.55 -30.31
C THR A 50 13.54 -29.22 -31.80
N LEU A 51 12.45 -28.71 -32.38
CA LEU A 51 12.39 -28.33 -33.79
C LEU A 51 13.36 -27.19 -34.13
N LEU A 52 13.47 -26.17 -33.26
CA LEU A 52 14.43 -25.09 -33.41
C LEU A 52 15.86 -25.61 -33.34
N ALA A 53 16.18 -26.43 -32.34
CA ALA A 53 17.51 -27.04 -32.18
C ALA A 53 17.91 -27.87 -33.41
N GLN A 54 17.02 -28.74 -33.89
CA GLN A 54 17.27 -29.57 -35.08
C GLN A 54 17.49 -28.71 -36.34
N ARG A 55 16.65 -27.69 -36.57
CA ARG A 55 16.78 -26.83 -37.76
C ARG A 55 18.05 -25.99 -37.75
N LEU A 56 18.42 -25.40 -36.61
CA LEU A 56 19.66 -24.64 -36.49
C LEU A 56 20.89 -25.55 -36.68
N THR A 57 20.85 -26.76 -36.11
CA THR A 57 21.90 -27.77 -36.33
C THR A 57 22.02 -28.14 -37.82
N ASN A 58 20.90 -28.34 -38.52
CA ASN A 58 20.89 -28.62 -39.97
C ASN A 58 21.46 -27.45 -40.79
N GLN A 59 21.38 -26.23 -40.29
CA GLN A 59 21.97 -25.03 -40.88
C GLN A 59 23.43 -24.79 -40.46
N LYS A 60 24.08 -25.79 -39.84
CA LYS A 60 25.48 -25.79 -39.38
C LYS A 60 25.78 -24.79 -38.25
N ILE A 61 24.77 -24.40 -37.48
CA ILE A 61 24.95 -23.63 -36.24
C ILE A 61 25.21 -24.62 -35.10
N SER A 62 26.17 -24.28 -34.22
CA SER A 62 26.48 -25.12 -33.06
C SER A 62 25.41 -24.91 -31.99
N VAL A 63 24.62 -25.93 -31.68
CA VAL A 63 23.56 -25.84 -30.66
C VAL A 63 24.01 -26.59 -29.40
N ILE A 64 23.94 -25.93 -28.25
CA ILE A 64 24.25 -26.55 -26.95
C ILE A 64 23.22 -27.63 -26.66
N ASP A 65 23.70 -28.76 -26.12
CA ASP A 65 22.84 -29.86 -25.70
C ASP A 65 21.77 -29.41 -24.70
N GLY A 66 20.51 -29.75 -25.02
CA GLY A 66 19.35 -29.38 -24.21
C GLY A 66 19.44 -29.91 -22.77
N GLU A 67 20.05 -31.08 -22.53
CA GLU A 67 20.24 -31.60 -21.17
C GLU A 67 21.17 -30.71 -20.33
N LYS A 68 22.22 -30.14 -20.96
CA LYS A 68 23.13 -29.20 -20.29
C LYS A 68 22.43 -27.89 -19.95
N VAL A 69 21.60 -27.38 -20.87
CA VAL A 69 20.78 -26.18 -20.65
C VAL A 69 19.82 -26.40 -19.49
N MET A 70 19.11 -27.54 -19.48
CA MET A 70 18.17 -27.89 -18.42
C MET A 70 18.87 -28.06 -17.06
N THR A 71 20.03 -28.71 -17.03
CA THR A 71 20.83 -28.87 -15.80
C THR A 71 21.23 -27.52 -15.24
N PHE A 72 21.76 -26.62 -16.09
CA PHE A 72 22.09 -25.26 -15.68
C PHE A 72 20.88 -24.52 -15.10
N MET A 73 19.73 -24.60 -15.75
CA MET A 73 18.50 -23.96 -15.27
C MET A 73 18.05 -24.49 -13.91
N VAL A 74 18.14 -25.80 -13.68
CA VAL A 74 17.81 -26.42 -12.39
C VAL A 74 18.77 -25.95 -11.30
N ASP A 75 20.09 -25.98 -11.58
CA ASP A 75 21.13 -25.61 -10.62
C ASP A 75 21.06 -24.14 -10.20
N HIS A 76 20.62 -23.26 -11.11
CA HIS A 76 20.46 -21.82 -10.85
C HIS A 76 19.03 -21.43 -10.49
N ALA A 77 18.14 -22.41 -10.25
CA ALA A 77 16.73 -22.22 -9.94
C ALA A 77 15.97 -21.30 -10.93
N ILE A 78 16.37 -21.34 -12.21
CA ILE A 78 15.73 -20.60 -13.30
C ILE A 78 14.45 -21.35 -13.68
N ARG A 79 13.32 -20.89 -13.12
CA ARG A 79 12.00 -21.50 -13.34
C ARG A 79 11.22 -20.89 -14.50
N ARG A 80 11.65 -19.73 -15.01
CA ARG A 80 10.96 -18.98 -16.06
C ARG A 80 11.96 -18.55 -17.12
N CYS A 81 11.73 -19.01 -18.35
CA CYS A 81 12.60 -18.67 -19.49
C CYS A 81 12.44 -17.22 -19.96
N GLY A 82 11.32 -16.56 -19.65
CA GLY A 82 11.01 -15.20 -20.10
C GLY A 82 11.56 -14.05 -19.24
N GLU A 83 12.21 -14.35 -18.11
CA GLU A 83 12.73 -13.35 -17.16
C GLU A 83 14.24 -13.57 -16.94
N LEU A 84 15.03 -13.59 -18.02
CA LEU A 84 16.48 -13.61 -17.91
C LEU A 84 17.02 -12.18 -17.81
N ASP A 85 17.74 -11.90 -16.73
CA ASP A 85 18.53 -10.69 -16.60
C ASP A 85 19.93 -10.84 -17.23
N THR A 86 20.57 -9.70 -17.47
CA THR A 86 21.90 -9.60 -18.08
C THR A 86 22.97 -10.43 -17.37
N LEU A 87 23.02 -10.42 -16.04
CA LEU A 87 24.03 -11.19 -15.30
C LEU A 87 23.79 -12.70 -15.46
N THR A 88 22.53 -13.14 -15.35
CA THR A 88 22.15 -14.55 -15.54
C THR A 88 22.49 -15.03 -16.96
N CYS A 89 22.24 -14.23 -17.99
CA CYS A 89 22.65 -14.54 -19.36
C CYS A 89 24.16 -14.72 -19.48
N ARG A 90 24.95 -13.83 -18.88
CA ARG A 90 26.42 -13.94 -18.92
C ARG A 90 26.91 -15.20 -18.20
N ILE A 91 26.40 -15.47 -17.00
CA ILE A 91 26.75 -16.66 -16.22
C ILE A 91 26.40 -17.93 -17.01
N MET A 92 25.24 -17.95 -17.65
CA MET A 92 24.81 -19.05 -18.51
C MET A 92 25.75 -19.25 -19.69
N ALA A 93 26.08 -18.19 -20.41
CA ALA A 93 26.98 -18.25 -21.55
C ALA A 93 28.39 -18.75 -21.18
N ASN A 94 28.91 -18.27 -20.05
CA ASN A 94 30.20 -18.70 -19.53
C ASN A 94 30.19 -20.18 -19.09
N ASN A 95 29.13 -20.62 -18.38
CA ASN A 95 29.04 -22.00 -17.90
C ASN A 95 28.75 -23.02 -19.00
N LEU A 96 28.02 -22.62 -20.05
CA LEU A 96 27.67 -23.47 -21.18
C LEU A 96 28.65 -23.37 -22.35
N ASP A 97 29.64 -22.49 -22.27
CA ASP A 97 30.60 -22.18 -23.33
C ASP A 97 29.86 -21.85 -24.65
N CYS A 98 28.93 -20.89 -24.58
CA CYS A 98 28.14 -20.46 -25.74
C CYS A 98 28.23 -18.96 -26.01
N ASP A 99 28.19 -18.59 -27.29
CA ASP A 99 28.25 -17.20 -27.73
C ASP A 99 26.93 -16.47 -27.48
N THR A 100 25.80 -17.16 -27.61
CA THR A 100 24.47 -16.55 -27.47
C THR A 100 23.42 -17.45 -26.87
N ILE A 101 22.35 -16.81 -26.38
CA ILE A 101 21.24 -17.47 -25.71
C ILE A 101 19.95 -17.08 -26.42
N LEU A 102 19.19 -18.08 -26.87
CA LEU A 102 17.91 -17.91 -27.56
C LEU A 102 16.76 -18.17 -26.58
N VAL A 103 15.93 -17.16 -26.40
CA VAL A 103 14.70 -17.22 -25.59
C VAL A 103 13.50 -17.07 -26.53
N THR A 104 12.61 -18.05 -26.52
CA THR A 104 11.35 -18.00 -27.30
C THR A 104 10.15 -18.15 -26.38
N THR A 105 9.13 -17.33 -26.60
CA THR A 105 7.87 -17.37 -25.87
C THR A 105 6.68 -17.43 -26.84
N ILE A 106 5.71 -18.29 -26.54
CA ILE A 106 4.42 -18.38 -27.22
C ILE A 106 3.45 -17.44 -26.50
N LEU A 107 2.92 -16.43 -27.21
CA LEU A 107 2.08 -15.37 -26.62
C LEU A 107 0.58 -15.70 -26.64
N GLY A 108 0.12 -16.53 -27.56
CA GLY A 108 -1.30 -16.78 -27.76
C GLY A 108 -1.58 -18.19 -28.23
N ASN A 109 -2.49 -18.84 -27.51
CA ASN A 109 -3.31 -19.97 -27.93
C ASN A 109 -4.56 -19.92 -27.03
N GLN A 110 -5.42 -18.92 -27.26
CA GLN A 110 -6.69 -18.77 -26.54
C GLN A 110 -7.89 -18.67 -27.51
N ASP A 111 -8.91 -19.46 -27.15
CA ASP A 111 -10.32 -19.48 -27.53
C ASP A 111 -10.80 -19.70 -28.98
N ASN A 112 -9.94 -19.98 -29.96
CA ASN A 112 -10.41 -20.71 -31.16
C ASN A 112 -9.33 -21.41 -32.00
N ASN A 113 -8.21 -21.81 -31.41
CA ASN A 113 -7.08 -22.47 -32.07
C ASN A 113 -6.41 -21.69 -33.22
N SER A 114 -6.90 -20.54 -33.66
CA SER A 114 -6.56 -20.03 -35.00
C SER A 114 -5.27 -19.24 -35.14
N GLU A 115 -4.52 -18.92 -34.07
CA GLU A 115 -3.29 -18.10 -34.19
C GLU A 115 -2.15 -18.68 -33.35
N LEU A 116 -0.96 -18.76 -33.95
CA LEU A 116 0.28 -19.06 -33.24
C LEU A 116 1.25 -17.89 -33.39
N SER A 117 1.58 -17.26 -32.26
CA SER A 117 2.50 -16.14 -32.17
C SER A 117 3.72 -16.48 -31.32
N LEU A 118 4.91 -16.41 -31.92
CA LEU A 118 6.22 -16.63 -31.29
C LEU A 118 6.99 -15.32 -31.22
N ILE A 119 7.30 -14.88 -30.00
CA ILE A 119 8.31 -13.85 -29.78
C ILE A 119 9.64 -14.54 -29.46
N THR A 120 10.70 -14.15 -30.15
CA THR A 120 12.04 -14.71 -29.94
C THR A 120 13.05 -13.61 -29.76
N THR A 121 13.85 -13.72 -28.71
CA THR A 121 14.91 -12.78 -28.34
C THR A 121 16.22 -13.54 -28.22
N LEU A 122 17.27 -12.98 -28.82
CA LEU A 122 18.63 -13.50 -28.74
C LEU A 122 19.46 -12.57 -27.86
N TYR A 123 20.10 -13.15 -26.85
CA TYR A 123 21.00 -12.46 -25.95
C TYR A 123 22.45 -12.77 -26.32
N ASP A 124 23.29 -11.75 -26.29
CA ASP A 124 24.73 -11.91 -26.41
C ASP A 124 25.31 -12.48 -25.11
N GLY A 125 26.11 -13.54 -25.20
CA GLY A 125 26.66 -14.23 -24.04
C GLY A 125 27.73 -13.43 -23.29
N LYS A 126 28.40 -12.50 -23.96
CA LYS A 126 29.45 -11.67 -23.34
C LYS A 126 28.87 -10.52 -22.52
N THR A 127 27.91 -9.82 -23.11
CA THR A 127 27.28 -8.63 -22.51
C THR A 127 25.99 -8.92 -21.79
N GLY A 128 25.32 -10.04 -22.07
CA GLY A 128 23.99 -10.40 -21.57
C GLY A 128 22.87 -9.50 -22.10
N GLN A 129 23.13 -8.68 -23.12
CA GLN A 129 22.14 -7.79 -23.72
C GLN A 129 21.39 -8.48 -24.87
N GLY A 130 20.12 -8.12 -25.06
CA GLY A 130 19.33 -8.56 -26.20
C GLY A 130 19.84 -7.90 -27.48
N ILE A 131 20.43 -8.68 -28.38
CA ILE A 131 21.01 -8.20 -29.66
C ILE A 131 20.07 -8.35 -30.84
N TRP A 132 19.03 -9.17 -30.69
CA TRP A 132 18.02 -9.37 -31.72
C TRP A 132 16.70 -9.82 -31.10
N SER A 133 15.60 -9.31 -31.63
CA SER A 133 14.27 -9.75 -31.25
C SER A 133 13.35 -9.70 -32.46
N THR A 134 12.46 -10.69 -32.56
CA THR A 134 11.48 -10.77 -33.65
C THR A 134 10.18 -11.36 -33.14
N LEU A 135 9.09 -11.00 -33.81
CA LEU A 135 7.76 -11.58 -33.61
C LEU A 135 7.34 -12.26 -34.91
N PHE A 136 7.05 -13.55 -34.83
CA PHE A 136 6.46 -14.32 -35.92
C PHE A 136 5.05 -14.73 -35.53
N THR A 137 4.09 -14.38 -36.38
CA THR A 137 2.67 -14.67 -36.17
C THR A 137 2.14 -15.39 -37.39
N ARG A 138 1.37 -16.45 -37.18
CA ARG A 138 0.63 -17.11 -38.26
C ARG A 138 -0.77 -17.48 -37.80
N HIS A 139 -1.75 -17.19 -38.65
CA HIS A 139 -3.13 -17.59 -38.43
C HIS A 139 -3.48 -18.83 -39.27
N LEU A 140 -4.20 -19.79 -38.72
CA LEU A 140 -4.72 -20.97 -39.43
C LEU A 140 -5.61 -20.61 -40.62
N SER A 141 -6.24 -19.43 -40.59
CA SER A 141 -7.04 -18.97 -41.73
C SER A 141 -6.21 -18.43 -42.89
N ASP A 142 -4.95 -18.04 -42.65
CA ASP A 142 -4.10 -17.46 -43.70
C ASP A 142 -3.76 -18.50 -44.77
N ASP A 143 -3.76 -19.77 -44.38
CA ASP A 143 -3.47 -20.91 -45.25
C ASP A 143 -4.73 -21.66 -45.72
N GLN A 144 -5.91 -21.01 -45.68
CA GLN A 144 -7.13 -21.60 -46.26
C GLN A 144 -7.02 -21.63 -47.79
N PRO A 145 -7.11 -22.80 -48.45
CA PRO A 145 -7.10 -22.87 -49.90
C PRO A 145 -8.29 -22.10 -50.48
N LEU A 146 -8.06 -21.42 -51.60
CA LEU A 146 -9.13 -20.73 -52.34
C LEU A 146 -10.27 -21.73 -52.63
N PHE A 147 -11.49 -21.41 -52.20
CA PHE A 147 -12.68 -22.27 -52.26
C PHE A 147 -12.72 -23.52 -51.35
N GLY A 148 -11.82 -23.64 -50.35
CA GLY A 148 -11.82 -24.76 -49.41
C GLY A 148 -11.37 -26.09 -50.02
N ILE A 149 -10.74 -26.07 -51.20
CA ILE A 149 -10.24 -27.26 -51.90
C ILE A 149 -8.73 -27.37 -51.67
N GLY A 150 -8.32 -28.17 -50.68
CA GLY A 150 -6.92 -28.41 -50.34
C GLY A 150 -6.75 -28.98 -48.93
N LYS A 151 -5.51 -29.30 -48.55
CA LYS A 151 -5.20 -29.82 -47.20
C LYS A 151 -5.16 -28.66 -46.21
N SER A 152 -6.05 -28.66 -45.22
CA SER A 152 -5.94 -27.75 -44.07
C SER A 152 -4.72 -28.14 -43.25
N LEU A 153 -3.84 -27.17 -42.98
CA LEU A 153 -2.66 -27.38 -42.14
C LEU A 153 -3.10 -27.67 -40.70
N ASP A 154 -2.51 -28.71 -40.11
CA ASP A 154 -2.63 -28.94 -38.67
C ASP A 154 -1.71 -27.97 -37.89
N LEU A 155 -2.02 -27.74 -36.62
CA LEU A 155 -1.21 -26.93 -35.69
C LEU A 155 0.25 -27.42 -35.64
N SER A 156 0.47 -28.73 -35.80
CA SER A 156 1.81 -29.32 -35.90
C SER A 156 2.58 -28.92 -37.16
N GLU A 157 1.89 -28.70 -38.28
CA GLU A 157 2.48 -28.26 -39.55
C GLU A 157 2.82 -26.77 -39.50
N ILE A 158 1.92 -25.96 -38.91
CA ILE A 158 2.16 -24.53 -38.66
C ILE A 158 3.38 -24.31 -37.77
N LYS A 159 3.53 -25.08 -36.68
CA LYS A 159 4.72 -25.02 -35.83
C LYS A 159 6.01 -25.27 -36.62
N LYS A 160 6.01 -26.27 -37.51
CA LYS A 160 7.18 -26.63 -38.34
C LYS A 160 7.54 -25.53 -39.34
N ASP A 161 6.54 -24.89 -39.93
CA ASP A 161 6.73 -23.82 -40.90
C ASP A 161 7.17 -22.53 -40.23
N LEU A 162 6.57 -22.18 -39.09
CA LEU A 162 6.98 -21.01 -38.30
C LEU A 162 8.43 -21.15 -37.81
N CYS A 163 8.82 -22.35 -37.35
CA CYS A 163 10.21 -22.65 -37.02
C CYS A 163 11.13 -22.57 -38.26
N HIS A 164 10.63 -22.92 -39.44
CA HIS A 164 11.41 -22.80 -40.68
C HIS A 164 11.71 -21.34 -41.00
N GLU A 165 10.66 -20.51 -40.99
CA GLU A 165 10.73 -19.10 -41.31
C GLU A 165 11.63 -18.35 -40.32
N LEU A 166 11.44 -18.62 -39.02
CA LEU A 166 12.26 -18.05 -37.95
C LEU A 166 13.74 -18.40 -38.13
N THR A 167 14.06 -19.69 -38.33
CA THR A 167 15.46 -20.12 -38.47
C THR A 167 16.10 -19.61 -39.77
N ALA A 168 15.35 -19.56 -40.87
CA ALA A 168 15.83 -18.99 -42.13
C ALA A 168 16.12 -17.49 -42.00
N TYR A 169 15.19 -16.73 -41.42
CA TYR A 169 15.37 -15.30 -41.17
C TYR A 169 16.52 -15.03 -40.20
N PHE A 170 16.65 -15.85 -39.15
CA PHE A 170 17.77 -15.76 -38.22
C PHE A 170 19.12 -15.96 -38.93
N VAL A 171 19.25 -17.00 -39.76
CA VAL A 171 20.49 -17.26 -40.52
C VAL A 171 20.83 -16.09 -41.44
N GLU A 172 19.83 -15.52 -42.13
CA GLU A 172 20.04 -14.33 -42.97
C GLU A 172 20.60 -13.16 -42.15
N LYS A 173 20.00 -12.88 -40.99
CA LYS A 173 20.38 -11.75 -40.13
C LYS A 173 21.61 -12.00 -39.26
N SER A 174 22.02 -13.25 -39.05
CA SER A 174 23.15 -13.63 -38.20
C SER A 174 24.45 -12.92 -38.57
N THR A 175 24.66 -12.66 -39.87
CA THR A 175 25.83 -11.95 -40.40
C THR A 175 25.83 -10.44 -40.14
N THR A 176 24.67 -9.88 -39.78
CA THR A 176 24.43 -8.44 -39.59
C THR A 176 24.06 -8.10 -38.14
N LEU A 177 24.16 -9.06 -37.22
CA LEU A 177 23.82 -8.84 -35.82
C LEU A 177 24.65 -7.69 -35.25
N PRO A 178 24.02 -6.76 -34.50
CA PRO A 178 24.73 -5.65 -33.90
C PRO A 178 25.81 -6.20 -32.96
N LYS A 179 27.04 -5.69 -33.12
CA LYS A 179 28.08 -5.90 -32.11
C LYS A 179 27.74 -5.00 -30.95
N THR A 180 27.39 -5.58 -29.82
CA THR A 180 27.02 -4.83 -28.62
C THR A 180 28.14 -3.87 -28.23
N SER A 181 27.79 -2.61 -27.99
CA SER A 181 28.71 -1.62 -27.43
C SER A 181 29.09 -2.02 -26.01
N SER A 182 30.35 -1.77 -25.64
CA SER A 182 30.85 -1.92 -24.27
C SER A 182 30.24 -0.85 -23.37
N GLU A 183 28.95 -0.95 -23.06
CA GLU A 183 28.39 -0.24 -21.90
C GLU A 183 29.09 -0.74 -20.63
N LEU A 184 29.03 0.03 -19.54
CA LEU A 184 29.57 -0.40 -18.25
C LEU A 184 28.79 -1.62 -17.78
N ILE A 185 29.33 -2.80 -18.03
CA ILE A 185 28.75 -4.06 -17.60
C ILE A 185 29.36 -4.36 -16.23
N HIS A 186 28.51 -4.34 -15.21
CA HIS A 186 28.93 -4.72 -13.86
C HIS A 186 29.02 -6.25 -13.75
N ASP A 187 30.08 -6.72 -13.11
CA ASP A 187 30.30 -8.13 -12.80
C ASP A 187 29.56 -8.58 -11.54
N TYR A 188 28.50 -7.86 -11.17
CA TYR A 188 27.68 -8.16 -10.02
C TYR A 188 26.24 -7.67 -10.19
N ARG A 189 25.36 -8.20 -9.36
CA ARG A 189 23.97 -7.78 -9.22
C ARG A 189 23.60 -7.73 -7.75
N VAL A 190 23.23 -6.54 -7.27
CA VAL A 190 22.57 -6.37 -5.98
C VAL A 190 21.13 -6.83 -6.14
N ALA A 191 20.80 -7.98 -5.54
CA ALA A 191 19.46 -8.55 -5.60
C ALA A 191 18.55 -7.96 -4.53
N GLU A 192 19.09 -7.68 -3.34
CA GLU A 192 18.33 -7.17 -2.20
C GLU A 192 19.30 -6.48 -1.22
N ILE A 193 18.86 -5.39 -0.62
CA ILE A 193 19.50 -4.82 0.56
C ILE A 193 18.42 -4.41 1.56
N GLN A 194 18.58 -4.86 2.79
CA GLN A 194 17.63 -4.63 3.87
C GLN A 194 18.36 -4.05 5.06
N ILE A 195 17.82 -2.95 5.60
CA ILE A 195 18.25 -2.34 6.86
C ILE A 195 17.10 -2.47 7.84
N THR A 196 17.37 -2.98 9.04
CA THR A 196 16.34 -3.20 10.04
C THR A 196 16.84 -2.81 11.43
N PRO A 197 16.11 -1.94 12.18
CA PRO A 197 14.85 -1.28 11.80
C PRO A 197 15.04 -0.14 10.78
N GLU A 198 13.98 0.26 10.08
CA GLU A 198 14.01 1.39 9.14
C GLU A 198 13.90 2.77 9.83
N LEU A 199 13.26 2.83 11.01
CA LEU A 199 13.12 4.03 11.83
C LEU A 199 13.69 3.74 13.23
N VAL A 200 14.67 4.53 13.64
CA VAL A 200 15.40 4.32 14.91
C VAL A 200 15.77 5.64 15.57
N ARG A 201 16.24 5.60 16.82
CA ARG A 201 16.95 6.72 17.46
C ARG A 201 18.43 6.72 17.06
N GLY A 202 19.08 7.86 17.23
CA GLY A 202 20.53 7.98 17.04
C GLY A 202 21.30 6.92 17.84
N ASP A 203 22.44 6.48 17.28
CA ASP A 203 23.34 5.46 17.83
C ASP A 203 22.75 4.04 17.99
N SER A 204 21.48 3.84 17.60
CA SER A 204 20.84 2.52 17.59
C SER A 204 21.55 1.57 16.62
N LYS A 205 21.54 0.29 16.96
CA LYS A 205 22.09 -0.76 16.09
C LYS A 205 21.13 -1.04 14.93
N LEU A 206 21.68 -1.05 13.72
CA LEU A 206 20.99 -1.37 12.48
C LEU A 206 21.55 -2.68 11.94
N HIS A 207 20.69 -3.67 11.77
CA HIS A 207 21.06 -4.91 11.10
C HIS A 207 20.97 -4.71 9.60
N CYS A 208 22.07 -4.98 8.90
CA CYS A 208 22.16 -4.87 7.45
C CYS A 208 22.27 -6.26 6.85
N ARG A 209 21.44 -6.54 5.84
CA ARG A 209 21.47 -7.77 5.05
C ARG A 209 21.56 -7.42 3.58
N LEU A 210 22.61 -7.87 2.92
CA LEU A 210 22.87 -7.66 1.51
C LEU A 210 22.85 -9.00 0.77
N LYS A 211 22.00 -9.11 -0.24
CA LYS A 211 22.01 -10.21 -1.19
C LYS A 211 22.62 -9.74 -2.50
N ILE A 212 23.79 -10.26 -2.84
CA ILE A 212 24.56 -9.84 -4.03
C ILE A 212 25.18 -11.06 -4.73
N GLN A 213 24.97 -11.11 -6.04
CA GLN A 213 25.52 -12.15 -6.92
C GLN A 213 26.66 -11.56 -7.74
N PHE A 214 27.70 -12.36 -7.97
CA PHE A 214 28.88 -11.97 -8.76
C PHE A 214 28.95 -12.84 -10.02
N PHE A 215 29.52 -12.30 -11.09
CA PHE A 215 29.73 -12.98 -12.37
C PHE A 215 30.82 -14.06 -12.25
N ASP A 216 31.95 -13.71 -11.65
CA ASP A 216 33.11 -14.59 -11.49
C ASP A 216 33.49 -14.71 -9.99
N GLN A 217 34.68 -14.25 -9.60
CA GLN A 217 35.15 -14.32 -8.22
C GLN A 217 34.46 -13.29 -7.33
N ALA A 218 34.15 -13.69 -6.10
CA ALA A 218 33.68 -12.76 -5.08
C ALA A 218 34.78 -11.74 -4.72
N PRO A 219 34.42 -10.49 -4.40
CA PRO A 219 35.36 -9.48 -3.94
C PRO A 219 36.03 -9.89 -2.62
N GLU A 220 37.17 -9.28 -2.29
CA GLU A 220 37.90 -9.53 -1.04
C GLU A 220 37.00 -9.24 0.18
N TYR A 221 36.28 -8.13 0.15
CA TYR A 221 35.26 -7.79 1.13
C TYR A 221 34.27 -6.75 0.60
N LEU A 222 33.14 -6.66 1.29
CA LEU A 222 32.08 -5.69 1.03
C LEU A 222 31.95 -4.77 2.24
N GLN A 223 31.70 -3.50 1.99
CA GLN A 223 31.56 -2.50 3.05
C GLN A 223 30.33 -1.64 2.79
N LEU A 224 29.50 -1.45 3.82
CA LEU A 224 28.46 -0.42 3.79
C LEU A 224 28.99 0.84 4.45
N SER A 225 28.61 1.99 3.93
CA SER A 225 28.96 3.30 4.50
C SER A 225 27.76 4.22 4.59
N THR A 226 27.62 4.91 5.71
CA THR A 226 26.65 5.99 5.94
C THR A 226 27.38 7.17 6.57
N GLY A 227 27.42 8.32 5.88
CA GLY A 227 28.30 9.43 6.27
C GLY A 227 29.75 8.97 6.48
N ASP A 228 30.29 9.21 7.67
CA ASP A 228 31.65 8.80 8.06
C ASP A 228 31.73 7.38 8.65
N GLN A 229 30.59 6.75 8.95
CA GLN A 229 30.56 5.42 9.50
C GLN A 229 30.61 4.35 8.42
N THR A 230 31.33 3.27 8.71
CA THR A 230 31.42 2.14 7.79
C THR A 230 31.42 0.82 8.53
N VAL A 231 30.92 -0.22 7.87
CA VAL A 231 30.90 -1.59 8.39
C VAL A 231 31.29 -2.56 7.29
N ILE A 232 32.21 -3.48 7.61
CA ILE A 232 32.56 -4.59 6.72
C ILE A 232 31.54 -5.70 6.91
N LEU A 233 30.96 -6.17 5.81
CA LEU A 233 29.96 -7.23 5.82
C LEU A 233 30.62 -8.60 5.88
N GLN A 234 30.04 -9.48 6.68
CA GLN A 234 30.46 -10.88 6.83
C GLN A 234 29.58 -11.78 5.98
N ARG A 235 30.18 -12.77 5.31
CA ARG A 235 29.43 -13.73 4.52
C ARG A 235 28.60 -14.65 5.43
N ASN A 236 27.31 -14.75 5.15
CA ASN A 236 26.40 -15.65 5.85
C ASN A 236 26.54 -17.08 5.28
N THR A 237 26.03 -18.09 6.01
CA THR A 237 25.94 -19.48 5.52
C THR A 237 25.06 -19.62 4.27
N THR A 238 24.12 -18.69 4.08
CA THR A 238 23.27 -18.62 2.89
C THR A 238 24.07 -18.07 1.71
N GLN A 239 24.01 -18.73 0.55
CA GLN A 239 24.69 -18.27 -0.65
C GLN A 239 24.28 -16.83 -1.02
N HIS A 240 25.26 -16.04 -1.45
CA HIS A 240 25.09 -14.65 -1.89
C HIS A 240 24.61 -13.66 -0.81
N VAL A 241 24.52 -14.08 0.45
CA VAL A 241 24.06 -13.21 1.56
C VAL A 241 25.25 -12.76 2.41
N TYR A 242 25.27 -11.47 2.71
CA TYR A 242 26.24 -10.81 3.56
C TYR A 242 25.51 -10.00 4.63
N GLU A 243 26.03 -10.01 5.85
CA GLU A 243 25.40 -9.38 7.01
C GLU A 243 26.39 -8.50 7.77
N GLY A 244 25.87 -7.44 8.40
CA GLY A 244 26.67 -6.53 9.20
C GLY A 244 25.80 -5.75 10.18
N ILE A 245 26.47 -5.05 11.10
CA ILE A 245 25.81 -4.18 12.07
C ILE A 245 26.36 -2.77 11.86
N LEU A 246 25.50 -1.86 11.42
CA LEU A 246 25.76 -0.43 11.33
C LEU A 246 25.22 0.25 12.60
N HIS A 247 25.74 1.43 12.92
CA HIS A 247 25.13 2.30 13.91
C HIS A 247 24.40 3.43 13.19
N ALA A 248 23.23 3.80 13.71
CA ALA A 248 22.50 4.94 13.20
C ALA A 248 23.25 6.23 13.53
N LEU A 249 23.31 7.17 12.58
CA LEU A 249 23.90 8.48 12.84
C LEU A 249 23.13 9.22 13.96
N ALA A 250 23.83 10.08 14.70
CA ALA A 250 23.22 10.84 15.79
C ALA A 250 22.25 11.93 15.31
N SER A 251 22.40 12.40 14.06
CA SER A 251 21.56 13.46 13.49
C SER A 251 20.19 12.94 13.07
N ASP A 252 19.15 13.71 13.40
CA ASP A 252 17.77 13.45 12.95
C ASP A 252 17.67 13.56 11.42
N GLY A 253 16.85 12.71 10.80
CA GLY A 253 16.58 12.76 9.36
C GLY A 253 16.80 11.44 8.62
N SER A 254 16.68 11.51 7.29
CA SER A 254 16.89 10.37 6.39
C SER A 254 18.35 10.27 5.98
N HIS A 255 18.94 9.08 6.14
CA HIS A 255 20.33 8.81 5.84
C HIS A 255 20.47 7.73 4.79
N SER A 256 21.22 8.04 3.73
CA SER A 256 21.53 7.08 2.66
C SER A 256 22.67 6.15 3.07
N VAL A 257 22.60 4.92 2.57
CA VAL A 257 23.63 3.90 2.71
C VAL A 257 24.21 3.60 1.34
N ASN A 258 25.53 3.61 1.26
CA ASN A 258 26.29 3.29 0.04
C ASN A 258 26.97 1.95 0.21
N LEU A 259 27.11 1.19 -0.89
CA LEU A 259 27.85 -0.05 -0.94
C LEU A 259 29.21 0.20 -1.59
N LYS A 260 30.29 -0.20 -0.91
CA LYS A 260 31.64 -0.23 -1.45
C LYS A 260 32.07 -1.67 -1.67
N ILE A 261 32.54 -1.95 -2.87
CA ILE A 261 32.98 -3.26 -3.32
C ILE A 261 34.48 -3.22 -3.53
N TYR A 262 35.23 -4.04 -2.80
CA TYR A 262 36.69 -4.09 -2.85
C TYR A 262 37.12 -5.37 -3.57
N TRP A 263 37.45 -5.24 -4.85
CA TRP A 263 37.90 -6.37 -5.66
C TRP A 263 39.38 -6.72 -5.39
N ASN A 264 40.21 -5.69 -5.23
CA ASN A 264 41.61 -5.77 -4.82
C ASN A 264 42.10 -4.38 -4.39
N ALA A 265 43.35 -4.26 -3.94
CA ALA A 265 43.95 -3.01 -3.48
C ALA A 265 43.89 -1.83 -4.48
N SER A 266 43.74 -2.10 -5.78
CA SER A 266 43.70 -1.09 -6.85
C SER A 266 42.33 -0.88 -7.49
N HIS A 267 41.37 -1.79 -7.26
CA HIS A 267 40.05 -1.76 -7.87
C HIS A 267 38.96 -1.78 -6.79
N GLN A 268 38.34 -0.61 -6.63
CA GLN A 268 37.17 -0.40 -5.77
C GLN A 268 36.05 0.24 -6.57
N GLU A 269 34.82 -0.18 -6.32
CA GLU A 269 33.62 0.46 -6.84
C GLU A 269 32.75 0.95 -5.68
N THR A 270 32.02 2.04 -5.91
CA THR A 270 31.01 2.54 -4.97
C THR A 270 29.67 2.62 -5.68
N VAL A 271 28.68 1.94 -5.11
CA VAL A 271 27.28 2.02 -5.50
C VAL A 271 26.59 2.96 -4.52
N PRO A 272 26.25 4.19 -4.94
CA PRO A 272 25.61 5.16 -4.06
C PRO A 272 24.15 4.77 -3.79
N GLU A 273 23.65 5.17 -2.63
CA GLU A 273 22.22 5.15 -2.26
C GLU A 273 21.52 3.80 -2.46
N VAL A 274 22.21 2.71 -2.12
CA VAL A 274 21.65 1.36 -2.20
C VAL A 274 20.47 1.15 -1.24
N SER A 275 20.41 1.89 -0.14
CA SER A 275 19.31 1.84 0.84
C SER A 275 19.25 3.12 1.68
N THR A 276 18.19 3.30 2.46
CA THR A 276 18.01 4.43 3.37
C THR A 276 17.45 3.96 4.72
N TYR A 277 17.71 4.73 5.77
CA TYR A 277 17.06 4.59 7.08
C TYR A 277 16.76 5.98 7.66
N GLN A 278 15.85 6.05 8.62
CA GLN A 278 15.44 7.29 9.27
C GLN A 278 15.86 7.29 10.75
N VAL A 279 16.41 8.42 11.18
CA VAL A 279 16.68 8.72 12.58
C VAL A 279 15.62 9.70 13.07
N ALA A 280 14.94 9.31 14.15
CA ALA A 280 13.93 10.10 14.84
C ALA A 280 14.28 10.17 16.34
N ASN A 281 14.87 11.28 16.75
CA ASN A 281 15.27 11.54 18.14
C ASN A 281 14.19 12.25 18.98
N TYR A 282 13.22 12.86 18.31
CA TYR A 282 12.14 13.64 18.93
C TYR A 282 10.78 13.10 18.47
N PRO A 283 9.73 13.16 19.31
CA PRO A 283 8.39 12.77 18.89
C PRO A 283 7.85 13.66 17.76
N SER A 284 7.00 13.10 16.91
CA SER A 284 6.22 13.89 15.97
C SER A 284 5.21 14.75 16.72
N GLU A 285 4.91 15.94 16.18
CA GLU A 285 3.80 16.76 16.64
C GLU A 285 2.49 16.01 16.34
N LEU A 286 1.64 15.87 17.37
CA LEU A 286 0.34 15.21 17.26
C LEU A 286 -0.74 16.24 17.54
N GLU A 287 -1.60 16.44 16.56
CA GLU A 287 -2.79 17.27 16.67
C GLU A 287 -4.04 16.39 16.56
N MET A 288 -5.11 16.76 17.26
CA MET A 288 -6.39 16.09 17.18
C MET A 288 -7.48 17.12 16.92
N ARG A 289 -7.93 17.19 15.67
CA ARG A 289 -8.96 18.15 15.26
C ARG A 289 -10.35 17.55 15.40
N THR A 290 -11.23 18.23 16.13
CA THR A 290 -12.64 17.88 16.20
C THR A 290 -13.37 18.40 14.96
N CYS A 291 -14.14 17.54 14.28
CA CYS A 291 -14.81 17.88 13.01
C CYS A 291 -16.34 17.85 13.10
N SER A 292 -16.90 17.54 14.26
CA SER A 292 -18.34 17.54 14.49
C SER A 292 -18.66 17.94 15.91
N GLY A 293 -19.81 18.57 16.11
CA GLY A 293 -20.22 19.14 17.38
C GLY A 293 -20.27 20.66 17.33
N LEU A 294 -20.79 21.25 18.39
CA LEU A 294 -20.87 22.69 18.59
C LEU A 294 -19.60 23.15 19.31
N GLU A 295 -18.89 24.13 18.75
CA GLU A 295 -17.71 24.73 19.38
C GLU A 295 -18.15 25.68 20.50
N LEU A 296 -17.63 25.46 21.71
CA LEU A 296 -17.91 26.23 22.92
C LEU A 296 -16.58 26.68 23.55
N GLY A 297 -15.93 27.66 22.93
CA GLY A 297 -14.58 28.08 23.34
C GLY A 297 -13.58 26.95 23.17
N ASP A 298 -12.96 26.51 24.27
CA ASP A 298 -11.92 25.48 24.27
C ASP A 298 -12.47 24.03 24.29
N MET A 299 -13.77 23.85 24.10
CA MET A 299 -14.40 22.52 24.10
C MET A 299 -15.42 22.35 22.99
N TYR A 300 -15.71 21.09 22.65
CA TYR A 300 -16.73 20.73 21.67
C TYR A 300 -17.87 19.97 22.33
N ALA A 301 -19.09 20.43 22.11
CA ALA A 301 -20.29 19.77 22.58
C ALA A 301 -20.93 18.89 21.53
N PHE A 302 -21.49 17.75 21.95
CA PHE A 302 -22.18 16.84 21.06
C PHE A 302 -23.27 16.06 21.80
N SER A 303 -24.27 15.59 21.04
CA SER A 303 -25.38 14.80 21.59
C SER A 303 -25.35 13.34 21.21
N ASP A 304 -24.95 13.01 19.98
CA ASP A 304 -24.95 11.64 19.47
C ASP A 304 -23.52 11.08 19.29
N SER A 305 -22.70 11.77 18.50
CA SER A 305 -21.30 11.39 18.36
C SER A 305 -20.40 12.57 18.00
N VAL A 306 -19.13 12.43 18.35
CA VAL A 306 -18.05 13.32 17.97
C VAL A 306 -17.06 12.58 17.08
N LYS A 307 -16.61 13.24 16.01
CA LYS A 307 -15.59 12.76 15.08
C LYS A 307 -14.33 13.59 15.27
N LEU A 308 -13.21 12.90 15.46
CA LEU A 308 -11.88 13.52 15.60
C LEU A 308 -10.95 12.99 14.51
N ILE A 309 -10.13 13.88 13.96
CA ILE A 309 -9.14 13.56 12.94
C ILE A 309 -7.77 13.80 13.56
N PRO A 310 -7.02 12.73 13.90
CA PRO A 310 -5.66 12.88 14.37
C PRO A 310 -4.70 13.12 13.20
N THR A 311 -3.74 14.03 13.38
CA THR A 311 -2.72 14.39 12.39
C THR A 311 -1.34 14.39 13.03
N LEU A 312 -0.39 13.73 12.36
CA LEU A 312 1.01 13.62 12.78
C LEU A 312 1.91 14.44 11.86
N ASN A 313 2.79 15.26 12.43
CA ASN A 313 3.75 16.05 11.69
C ASN A 313 5.17 15.95 12.31
N PRO A 314 6.17 15.39 11.59
CA PRO A 314 6.05 14.69 10.32
C PRO A 314 5.34 13.34 10.47
N THR A 315 4.74 12.85 9.37
CA THR A 315 4.16 11.50 9.32
C THR A 315 5.25 10.45 9.47
N ARG A 316 5.14 9.61 10.49
CA ARG A 316 6.09 8.52 10.76
C ARG A 316 5.36 7.19 10.98
N PRO A 317 5.99 6.06 10.64
CA PRO A 317 5.53 4.74 11.05
C PRO A 317 5.33 4.66 12.57
N ILE A 318 4.16 4.17 12.99
CA ILE A 318 3.82 4.01 14.40
C ILE A 318 3.92 2.54 14.82
N ASP A 319 4.31 2.32 16.07
CA ASP A 319 4.28 1.02 16.72
C ASP A 319 2.88 0.73 17.29
N CYS A 320 2.37 1.64 18.12
CA CYS A 320 1.04 1.54 18.70
C CYS A 320 0.45 2.91 19.07
N TRP A 321 -0.85 2.94 19.35
CA TRP A 321 -1.53 4.12 19.87
C TRP A 321 -2.51 3.73 20.99
N GLN A 322 -2.84 4.70 21.83
CA GLN A 322 -3.75 4.55 22.96
C GLN A 322 -4.69 5.75 23.05
N LEU A 323 -5.99 5.47 23.18
CA LEU A 323 -7.03 6.45 23.46
C LEU A 323 -7.53 6.26 24.88
N THR A 324 -7.59 7.35 25.65
CA THR A 324 -8.14 7.35 27.01
C THR A 324 -9.16 8.47 27.11
N ILE A 325 -10.33 8.18 27.69
CA ILE A 325 -11.35 9.19 27.99
C ILE A 325 -11.62 9.17 29.48
N THR A 326 -11.55 10.34 30.12
CA THR A 326 -11.83 10.56 31.53
C THR A 326 -13.00 11.52 31.71
N ASN A 327 -13.79 11.33 32.76
CA ASN A 327 -14.83 12.29 33.14
C ASN A 327 -14.26 13.42 34.00
N GLU A 328 -15.11 14.38 34.38
CA GLU A 328 -14.75 15.53 35.23
C GLU A 328 -14.18 15.15 36.62
N TYR A 329 -14.42 13.93 37.09
CA TYR A 329 -13.87 13.41 38.35
C TYR A 329 -12.53 12.69 38.17
N GLY A 330 -11.96 12.68 36.96
CA GLY A 330 -10.74 11.96 36.62
C GLY A 330 -10.92 10.43 36.48
N LYS A 331 -12.16 9.93 36.49
CA LYS A 331 -12.44 8.51 36.30
C LYS A 331 -12.36 8.16 34.81
N CYS A 332 -11.51 7.19 34.48
CA CYS A 332 -11.41 6.64 33.13
C CYS A 332 -12.70 5.86 32.78
N VAL A 333 -13.34 6.27 31.68
CA VAL A 333 -14.57 5.66 31.14
C VAL A 333 -14.31 4.85 29.86
N VAL A 334 -13.28 5.23 29.10
CA VAL A 334 -12.81 4.50 27.91
C VAL A 334 -11.29 4.41 27.96
N SER A 335 -10.77 3.23 27.64
CA SER A 335 -9.34 3.01 27.45
C SER A 335 -9.13 1.92 26.41
N GLU A 336 -8.47 2.28 25.31
CA GLU A 336 -8.22 1.41 24.17
C GLU A 336 -6.75 1.54 23.75
N LYS A 337 -6.09 0.42 23.47
CA LYS A 337 -4.71 0.38 22.96
C LYS A 337 -4.65 -0.54 21.75
N HIS A 338 -4.06 -0.08 20.67
CA HIS A 338 -4.01 -0.79 19.39
C HIS A 338 -2.60 -0.83 18.81
N ILE A 339 -2.22 -2.00 18.30
CA ILE A 339 -0.99 -2.25 17.52
C ILE A 339 -1.38 -2.25 16.04
N THR A 340 -1.97 -1.15 15.59
CA THR A 340 -2.44 -0.96 14.22
C THR A 340 -2.10 0.45 13.76
N PRO A 341 -2.10 0.74 12.45
CA PRO A 341 -2.01 2.10 11.96
C PRO A 341 -3.04 3.01 12.63
N LEU A 342 -2.68 4.29 12.81
CA LEU A 342 -3.56 5.30 13.39
C LEU A 342 -4.74 5.49 12.43
N PRO A 343 -5.99 5.36 12.90
CA PRO A 343 -7.13 5.55 12.03
C PRO A 343 -7.20 7.01 11.56
N LYS A 344 -7.62 7.21 10.31
CA LYS A 344 -7.82 8.56 9.74
C LYS A 344 -8.89 9.36 10.47
N GLN A 345 -9.77 8.68 11.19
CA GLN A 345 -10.86 9.27 11.95
C GLN A 345 -11.17 8.39 13.17
N LEU A 346 -11.29 9.03 14.32
CA LEU A 346 -11.83 8.46 15.55
C LEU A 346 -13.28 8.94 15.70
N GLN A 347 -14.17 8.06 16.17
CA GLN A 347 -15.56 8.43 16.47
C GLN A 347 -15.90 7.93 17.86
N TRP A 348 -16.40 8.84 18.70
CA TRP A 348 -16.92 8.50 20.01
C TRP A 348 -18.40 8.86 20.13
N ARG A 349 -19.19 7.96 20.73
CA ARG A 349 -20.66 8.07 20.82
C ARG A 349 -21.15 8.39 22.24
N GLY A 350 -20.27 8.85 23.13
CA GLY A 350 -20.61 9.04 24.53
C GLY A 350 -20.96 7.73 25.26
N ILE A 351 -20.30 6.64 24.88
CA ILE A 351 -20.45 5.32 25.52
C ILE A 351 -19.16 4.89 26.19
N ASP A 352 -19.27 4.14 27.28
CA ASP A 352 -18.14 3.53 28.01
C ASP A 352 -17.70 2.19 27.38
N ASN A 353 -16.62 1.60 27.91
CA ASN A 353 -16.13 0.28 27.49
C ASN A 353 -17.17 -0.85 27.67
N ASN A 354 -18.19 -0.66 28.52
CA ASN A 354 -19.27 -1.62 28.75
C ASN A 354 -20.50 -1.34 27.86
N ARG A 355 -20.38 -0.45 26.87
CA ARG A 355 -21.44 0.01 25.96
C ARG A 355 -22.61 0.70 26.67
N ARG A 356 -22.38 1.25 27.86
CA ARG A 356 -23.38 2.05 28.57
C ARG A 356 -23.25 3.50 28.13
N ARG A 357 -24.39 4.15 27.95
CA ARG A 357 -24.44 5.59 27.69
C ARG A 357 -23.94 6.33 28.92
N LEU A 358 -23.09 7.31 28.70
CA LEU A 358 -22.52 8.14 29.75
C LEU A 358 -23.44 9.31 30.07
N ASP A 359 -23.34 9.78 31.31
CA ASP A 359 -24.10 10.92 31.80
C ASP A 359 -23.66 12.21 31.12
N MET A 360 -24.56 13.19 31.13
CA MET A 360 -24.25 14.55 30.72
C MET A 360 -23.07 15.09 31.52
N GLY A 361 -22.11 15.73 30.85
CA GLY A 361 -20.98 16.33 31.53
C GLY A 361 -19.74 16.53 30.67
N ARG A 362 -18.66 16.95 31.33
CA ARG A 362 -17.36 17.19 30.71
C ARG A 362 -16.50 15.92 30.67
N TYR A 363 -15.84 15.72 29.55
CA TYR A 363 -14.94 14.60 29.30
C TYR A 363 -13.65 15.11 28.67
N GLU A 364 -12.53 14.51 29.08
CA GLU A 364 -11.23 14.75 28.47
C GLU A 364 -10.81 13.50 27.69
N MET A 365 -10.51 13.69 26.41
CA MET A 365 -10.03 12.64 25.52
C MET A 365 -8.54 12.85 25.27
N VAL A 366 -7.72 11.87 25.63
CA VAL A 366 -6.27 11.88 25.45
C VAL A 366 -5.87 10.80 24.45
N LEU A 367 -5.16 11.20 23.39
CA LEU A 367 -4.57 10.31 22.39
C LEU A 367 -3.05 10.29 22.55
N LYS A 368 -2.48 9.09 22.75
CA LYS A 368 -1.04 8.86 22.83
C LYS A 368 -0.59 7.95 21.70
N ILE A 369 0.57 8.23 21.10
CA ILE A 369 1.12 7.48 19.97
C ILE A 369 2.60 7.18 20.26
N TRP A 370 3.01 5.94 19.99
CA TRP A 370 4.40 5.50 20.02
C TRP A 370 4.87 5.27 18.58
N ASP A 371 5.96 5.91 18.18
CA ASP A 371 6.61 5.62 16.89
C ASP A 371 7.54 4.38 16.98
N LEU A 372 8.01 3.86 15.83
CA LEU A 372 8.93 2.72 15.83
C LEU A 372 10.30 3.02 16.47
N ALA A 373 10.68 4.30 16.59
CA ALA A 373 11.87 4.75 17.32
C ALA A 373 11.62 4.87 18.84
N GLY A 374 10.41 4.57 19.32
CA GLY A 374 10.03 4.65 20.73
C GLY A 374 9.81 6.08 21.24
N ASN A 375 9.63 7.06 20.36
CA ASN A 375 9.18 8.40 20.76
C ASN A 375 7.68 8.39 21.03
N ILE A 376 7.25 9.24 21.97
CA ILE A 376 5.86 9.32 22.42
C ILE A 376 5.31 10.71 22.10
N ALA A 377 4.23 10.77 21.34
CA ALA A 377 3.45 11.97 21.08
C ALA A 377 2.10 11.89 21.81
N GLU A 378 1.62 13.00 22.33
CA GLU A 378 0.40 13.08 23.13
C GLU A 378 -0.39 14.35 22.81
N THR A 379 -1.71 14.23 22.74
CA THR A 379 -2.63 15.35 22.55
C THR A 379 -3.93 15.09 23.30
N SER A 380 -4.64 16.16 23.65
CA SER A 380 -5.92 16.09 24.37
C SER A 380 -6.97 16.99 23.73
N SER A 381 -8.24 16.61 23.92
CA SER A 381 -9.39 17.45 23.58
C SER A 381 -10.45 17.37 24.66
N THR A 382 -11.03 18.53 24.99
CA THR A 382 -12.11 18.62 25.97
C THR A 382 -13.46 18.58 25.26
N LEU A 383 -14.34 17.72 25.73
CA LEU A 383 -15.63 17.44 25.14
C LEU A 383 -16.76 17.63 26.16
N TYR A 384 -17.92 18.04 25.69
CA TYR A 384 -19.15 18.12 26.49
C TYR A 384 -20.23 17.22 25.89
N LEU A 385 -20.68 16.22 26.65
CA LEU A 385 -21.75 15.31 26.22
C LEU A 385 -23.08 15.83 26.75
N GLN A 386 -24.05 16.08 25.86
CA GLN A 386 -25.45 16.36 26.22
C GLN A 386 -26.38 15.39 25.47
N PRO A 387 -26.77 14.26 26.07
CA PRO A 387 -27.62 13.27 25.42
C PRO A 387 -28.94 13.88 24.93
N LYS A 388 -29.54 13.30 23.87
CA LYS A 388 -30.81 13.78 23.30
C LYS A 388 -31.98 13.78 24.28
N GLU A 389 -31.96 12.89 25.27
CA GLU A 389 -33.00 12.73 26.29
C GLU A 389 -32.80 13.66 27.52
N THR A 390 -31.95 14.68 27.40
CA THR A 390 -31.70 15.63 28.49
C THR A 390 -32.87 16.60 28.63
N ASP A 391 -33.37 16.76 29.85
CA ASP A 391 -34.34 17.80 30.17
C ASP A 391 -33.69 19.19 30.00
N LEU A 392 -34.20 20.01 29.07
CA LEU A 392 -33.57 21.28 28.68
C LEU A 392 -34.12 22.50 29.44
N VAL A 393 -35.33 22.40 29.98
CA VAL A 393 -36.07 23.52 30.56
C VAL A 393 -36.71 23.12 31.89
N SER A 394 -36.82 24.07 32.80
CA SER A 394 -37.60 24.01 34.02
C SER A 394 -38.66 25.12 33.96
N ILE A 395 -39.88 24.80 34.37
CA ILE A 395 -41.00 25.75 34.38
C ILE A 395 -41.25 26.15 35.83
N SER A 396 -41.20 27.45 36.12
CA SER A 396 -41.63 28.04 37.38
C SER A 396 -42.82 28.97 37.16
N GLN A 397 -43.75 29.00 38.12
CA GLN A 397 -44.86 29.95 38.13
C GLN A 397 -44.49 31.11 39.04
N ASN A 398 -44.69 32.34 38.57
CA ASN A 398 -44.57 33.52 39.41
C ASN A 398 -45.93 34.24 39.45
N PHE A 399 -46.59 34.17 40.61
CA PHE A 399 -47.82 34.93 40.88
C PHE A 399 -47.44 36.25 41.55
N ASN A 400 -47.44 37.33 40.78
CA ASN A 400 -47.39 38.67 41.35
C ASN A 400 -48.76 39.34 41.17
N SER A 401 -49.15 40.18 42.13
CA SER A 401 -50.54 40.63 42.39
C SER A 401 -51.27 41.32 41.23
N ASP A 402 -50.57 41.64 40.13
CA ASP A 402 -51.15 42.30 38.96
C ASP A 402 -50.90 41.55 37.62
N ASN A 403 -50.07 40.50 37.56
CA ASN A 403 -49.78 39.76 36.32
C ASN A 403 -49.47 38.26 36.58
N HIS A 404 -50.15 37.37 35.87
CA HIS A 404 -49.83 35.94 35.87
C HIS A 404 -48.74 35.65 34.82
N GLN A 405 -47.55 35.25 35.28
CA GLN A 405 -46.40 34.98 34.41
C GLN A 405 -45.90 33.55 34.58
N ILE A 406 -45.56 32.94 33.45
CA ILE A 406 -44.82 31.67 33.40
C ILE A 406 -43.35 31.98 33.17
N GLU A 407 -42.49 31.54 34.07
CA GLU A 407 -41.05 31.67 33.94
C GLU A 407 -40.47 30.35 33.39
N LEU A 408 -39.75 30.46 32.28
CA LEU A 408 -39.02 29.37 31.66
C LEU A 408 -37.54 29.54 31.98
N LEU A 409 -36.97 28.62 32.74
CA LEU A 409 -35.56 28.61 33.12
C LEU A 409 -34.83 27.47 32.41
N PRO A 410 -33.56 27.62 32.02
CA PRO A 410 -32.75 26.48 31.62
C PRO A 410 -32.71 25.43 32.75
N ALA A 411 -32.75 24.14 32.41
CA ALA A 411 -32.54 23.10 33.39
C ALA A 411 -31.13 23.20 34.01
N LYS A 412 -30.96 22.60 35.20
CA LYS A 412 -29.67 22.64 35.91
C LYS A 412 -28.57 22.00 35.07
N ASN A 413 -27.39 22.61 35.09
CA ASN A 413 -26.18 22.13 34.40
C ASN A 413 -26.25 22.08 32.87
N ILE A 414 -27.22 22.75 32.24
CA ILE A 414 -27.23 22.93 30.78
C ILE A 414 -26.21 23.99 30.38
N MET A 415 -25.27 23.60 29.51
CA MET A 415 -24.24 24.49 28.96
C MET A 415 -24.55 24.92 27.52
N ILE A 416 -25.37 24.14 26.81
CA ILE A 416 -25.76 24.41 25.43
C ILE A 416 -26.85 25.46 25.42
N PRO A 417 -26.69 26.58 24.70
CA PRO A 417 -27.74 27.57 24.57
C PRO A 417 -28.99 26.97 23.92
N ILE A 418 -30.14 27.40 24.41
CA ILE A 418 -31.42 27.17 23.75
C ILE A 418 -31.48 28.04 22.49
N GLU A 419 -31.92 27.43 21.40
CA GLU A 419 -32.13 28.09 20.10
C GLU A 419 -33.59 28.49 19.91
N HIS A 420 -34.51 27.66 20.40
CA HIS A 420 -35.94 27.93 20.27
C HIS A 420 -36.74 27.30 21.40
N TRP A 421 -37.79 27.98 21.83
CA TRP A 421 -38.81 27.43 22.72
C TRP A 421 -40.20 27.84 22.25
N ALA A 422 -41.19 26.97 22.50
CA ALA A 422 -42.60 27.23 22.25
C ALA A 422 -43.42 26.70 23.43
N ILE A 423 -44.40 27.48 23.86
CA ILE A 423 -45.33 27.14 24.92
C ILE A 423 -46.74 27.13 24.36
N THR A 424 -47.50 26.10 24.72
CA THR A 424 -48.90 25.92 24.37
C THR A 424 -49.70 25.71 25.64
N LEU A 425 -50.79 26.45 25.80
CA LEU A 425 -51.76 26.26 26.87
C LEU A 425 -53.03 25.66 26.29
N GLU A 426 -53.51 24.60 26.93
CA GLU A 426 -54.69 23.83 26.54
C GLU A 426 -55.69 23.80 27.71
N THR A 427 -56.98 23.73 27.39
CA THR A 427 -58.03 23.46 28.39
C THR A 427 -58.04 21.98 28.79
N GLY A 428 -58.80 21.64 29.85
CA GLY A 428 -59.03 20.25 30.23
C GLY A 428 -59.68 19.37 29.13
N ASP A 429 -60.35 19.99 28.16
CA ASP A 429 -60.95 19.34 26.98
C ASP A 429 -59.97 19.18 25.81
N GLY A 430 -58.75 19.73 25.93
CA GLY A 430 -57.69 19.67 24.91
C GLY A 430 -57.70 20.81 23.89
N ASP A 431 -58.53 21.84 24.09
CA ASP A 431 -58.58 23.00 23.20
C ASP A 431 -57.40 23.94 23.47
N ILE A 432 -56.64 24.29 22.42
CA ILE A 432 -55.52 25.24 22.53
C ILE A 432 -56.06 26.66 22.71
N VAL A 433 -55.67 27.29 23.82
CA VAL A 433 -56.13 28.63 24.20
C VAL A 433 -55.07 29.70 23.97
N TYR A 434 -53.80 29.32 24.02
CA TYR A 434 -52.68 30.23 23.86
C TYR A 434 -51.43 29.52 23.34
N THR A 435 -50.69 30.19 22.45
CA THR A 435 -49.38 29.73 22.01
C THR A 435 -48.45 30.93 21.86
N THR A 436 -47.24 30.80 22.38
CA THR A 436 -46.16 31.77 22.13
C THR A 436 -44.83 31.05 22.02
N GLN A 437 -43.83 31.75 21.51
CA GLN A 437 -42.51 31.20 21.23
C GLN A 437 -41.43 32.26 21.46
N GLY A 438 -40.19 31.80 21.64
CA GLY A 438 -39.02 32.66 21.73
C GLY A 438 -37.74 31.89 21.44
N GLU A 439 -36.60 32.58 21.54
CA GLU A 439 -35.32 32.07 21.05
C GLU A 439 -34.33 31.74 22.18
N HIS A 440 -34.47 32.36 23.36
CA HIS A 440 -33.52 32.20 24.46
C HIS A 440 -34.21 31.96 25.78
N LEU A 441 -33.52 31.25 26.68
CA LEU A 441 -33.85 31.10 28.09
C LEU A 441 -32.78 31.80 28.95
N PRO A 442 -33.13 32.36 30.12
CA PRO A 442 -34.46 32.37 30.72
C PRO A 442 -35.45 33.30 30.00
N ALA A 443 -36.74 32.97 30.04
CA ALA A 443 -37.81 33.75 29.43
C ALA A 443 -39.01 33.90 30.38
N LEU A 444 -39.65 35.08 30.34
CA LEU A 444 -40.90 35.36 31.03
C LEU A 444 -42.03 35.42 30.00
N VAL A 445 -43.09 34.66 30.24
CA VAL A 445 -44.27 34.56 29.37
C VAL A 445 -45.47 35.17 30.10
N ASP A 446 -45.95 36.29 29.57
CA ASP A 446 -47.15 36.97 30.06
C ASP A 446 -48.41 36.22 29.62
N LEU A 447 -49.26 35.84 30.57
CA LEU A 447 -50.55 35.21 30.28
C LEU A 447 -51.59 36.28 29.91
N PRO A 448 -52.41 36.06 28.85
CA PRO A 448 -53.45 37.01 28.48
C PRO A 448 -54.52 37.13 29.58
N PRO A 449 -54.97 38.35 29.93
CA PRO A 449 -55.89 38.60 31.05
C PRO A 449 -57.33 38.10 30.84
N GLN A 450 -57.63 37.44 29.71
CA GLN A 450 -58.96 36.96 29.33
C GLN A 450 -59.12 35.43 29.45
N LEU A 451 -58.14 34.74 30.05
CA LEU A 451 -58.20 33.30 30.29
C LEU A 451 -59.16 32.99 31.45
N ASN A 452 -60.41 32.65 31.12
CA ASN A 452 -61.47 32.39 32.09
C ASN A 452 -61.65 30.87 32.30
N TYR A 453 -60.57 30.17 32.66
CA TYR A 453 -60.54 28.71 32.83
C TYR A 453 -59.91 28.34 34.17
N ASP A 454 -60.56 27.44 34.92
CA ASP A 454 -60.13 27.02 36.26
C ASP A 454 -58.86 26.16 36.25
N GLU A 455 -58.64 25.39 35.18
CA GLU A 455 -57.48 24.51 35.00
C GLU A 455 -56.97 24.59 33.56
N LEU A 456 -55.68 24.90 33.40
CA LEU A 456 -54.99 24.89 32.12
C LEU A 456 -53.84 23.87 32.17
N SER A 457 -53.67 23.11 31.09
CA SER A 457 -52.49 22.29 30.87
C SER A 457 -51.48 23.06 30.02
N CYS A 458 -50.23 23.13 30.49
CA CYS A 458 -49.13 23.72 29.74
C CYS A 458 -48.27 22.63 29.12
N SER A 459 -47.94 22.84 27.85
CA SER A 459 -46.95 22.07 27.12
C SER A 459 -45.84 23.00 26.63
N VAL A 460 -44.59 22.69 26.98
CA VAL A 460 -43.41 23.45 26.54
C VAL A 460 -42.52 22.57 25.69
N ARG A 461 -42.22 23.03 24.48
CA ARG A 461 -41.25 22.43 23.56
C ARG A 461 -40.02 23.31 23.51
N VAL A 462 -38.84 22.71 23.65
CA VAL A 462 -37.55 23.42 23.59
C VAL A 462 -36.61 22.70 22.63
N LEU A 463 -35.81 23.46 21.90
CA LEU A 463 -34.77 23.01 20.98
C LEU A 463 -33.45 23.73 21.34
N ASP A 464 -32.38 22.98 21.54
CA ASP A 464 -31.03 23.53 21.72
C ASP A 464 -30.24 23.60 20.41
N GLN A 465 -29.08 24.26 20.45
CA GLN A 465 -28.18 24.39 19.28
C GLN A 465 -27.54 23.06 18.83
N LEU A 466 -27.67 21.97 19.60
CA LEU A 466 -27.27 20.62 19.18
C LEU A 466 -28.42 19.87 18.48
N GLY A 467 -29.60 20.47 18.37
CA GLY A 467 -30.80 19.84 17.85
C GLY A 467 -31.47 18.87 18.82
N ASN A 468 -31.11 18.90 20.10
CA ASN A 468 -31.84 18.16 21.14
C ASN A 468 -33.17 18.87 21.39
N HIS A 469 -34.22 18.08 21.57
CA HIS A 469 -35.55 18.61 21.87
C HIS A 469 -36.06 18.04 23.18
N SER A 470 -36.69 18.91 23.97
CA SER A 470 -37.39 18.54 25.20
C SER A 470 -38.85 18.91 25.04
N LEU A 471 -39.74 18.02 25.50
CA LEU A 471 -41.17 18.26 25.54
C LEU A 471 -41.65 17.99 26.97
N ILE A 472 -42.11 19.05 27.63
CA ILE A 472 -42.84 18.95 28.89
C ILE A 472 -44.32 19.05 28.53
N THR A 473 -45.15 18.09 28.94
CA THR A 473 -46.60 18.09 28.70
C THR A 473 -47.38 18.02 30.01
N GLY A 474 -48.57 18.61 30.00
CA GLY A 474 -49.57 18.36 31.04
C GLY A 474 -49.22 18.92 32.42
N THR A 475 -48.33 19.92 32.50
CA THR A 475 -48.16 20.65 33.76
C THR A 475 -49.45 21.43 34.00
N ARG A 476 -50.14 21.20 35.12
CA ARG A 476 -51.44 21.82 35.43
C ARG A 476 -51.24 23.13 36.17
N PHE A 477 -51.98 24.15 35.76
CA PHE A 477 -51.97 25.48 36.34
C PHE A 477 -53.39 25.78 36.83
N GLN A 478 -53.53 26.08 38.12
CA GLN A 478 -54.75 26.69 38.64
C GLN A 478 -54.60 28.20 38.49
N VAL A 479 -55.51 28.82 37.75
CA VAL A 479 -55.49 30.27 37.48
C VAL A 479 -55.93 31.06 38.72
N ASP A 480 -56.60 30.40 39.67
CA ASP A 480 -57.03 30.99 40.95
C ASP A 480 -56.32 30.39 42.17
N ASN A 481 -55.79 31.31 43.00
CA ASN A 481 -55.18 31.17 44.33
C ASN A 481 -53.71 30.69 44.46
N THR A 482 -52.88 31.67 44.85
CA THR A 482 -51.81 31.60 45.87
C THR A 482 -51.47 30.20 46.39
N ASN A 483 -50.51 29.53 45.74
CA ASN A 483 -49.49 28.69 46.39
C ASN A 483 -48.38 28.35 45.39
N GLU A 484 -47.12 28.52 45.81
CA GLU A 484 -45.96 28.01 45.09
C GLU A 484 -46.08 26.48 44.91
N MET A 485 -46.15 26.00 43.68
CA MET A 485 -45.94 24.59 43.36
C MET A 485 -44.68 24.42 42.52
N LEU A 486 -43.67 23.77 43.10
CA LEU A 486 -42.56 23.18 42.35
C LEU A 486 -43.07 21.88 41.73
N ALA A 487 -43.30 21.86 40.42
CA ALA A 487 -43.61 20.61 39.71
C ALA A 487 -42.33 19.78 39.53
N GLN A 488 -42.24 18.64 40.22
CA GLN A 488 -41.33 17.54 39.88
C GLN A 488 -42.10 16.46 39.11
N ARG A 489 -41.41 15.85 38.13
CA ARG A 489 -41.89 14.76 37.28
C ARG A 489 -42.53 13.65 38.11
N SER A 490 -43.69 13.16 37.69
CA SER A 490 -44.19 11.85 38.15
C SER A 490 -43.40 10.76 37.44
N ASP A 491 -42.73 9.90 38.21
CA ASP A 491 -42.06 8.70 37.70
C ASP A 491 -43.10 7.70 37.16
N LEU A 492 -43.51 7.87 35.91
CA LEU A 492 -44.21 6.82 35.16
C LEU A 492 -43.17 5.95 34.46
N ASN A 493 -42.88 4.84 35.15
CA ASN A 493 -42.07 3.72 34.69
C ASN A 493 -42.76 3.05 33.48
N TRP A 494 -42.35 3.37 32.26
CA TRP A 494 -42.75 2.63 31.06
C TRP A 494 -41.89 1.37 30.93
N SER A 495 -42.32 0.30 31.59
CA SER A 495 -41.91 -1.06 31.25
C SER A 495 -43.14 -1.97 31.20
N ALA A 496 -44.03 -1.69 30.25
CA ALA A 496 -44.94 -2.67 29.69
C ALA A 496 -45.41 -2.10 28.34
N ASP A 497 -45.25 -2.91 27.29
CA ASP A 497 -45.63 -2.66 25.90
C ASP A 497 -44.71 -1.72 25.12
N PHE A 498 -43.53 -2.23 24.73
CA PHE A 498 -43.11 -2.46 23.33
C PHE A 498 -41.75 -3.17 23.27
#